data_AF-A0A1H7QKB8-F1
#
_entry.id   AF-A0A1H7QKB8-F1
#
_cell.length_a   1.000
_cell.length_b   1.000
_cell.length_c   1.000
_cell.angle_alpha   90.00
_cell.angle_beta   90.00
_cell.angle_gamma   90.00
#
_symmetry.space_group_name_H-M   'P 1'
#
loop_
_entity.id
_entity.type
_entity.pdbx_description
1 polymer ?
#
loop_
_entity_poly.entity_id
_entity_poly.type
_entity_poly.pdbx_seq_one_letter_code
_entity_poly.pdbx_strand_id
1 'polypeptide(L)' 'CKGSQVEICRKYHISSTSVFRKWISCYNSGKGFKERTRSERGITMNKGRKTTQEERAEIVAFCIENGKDYGLAMEKYGV' A
#
# COMPACT_ATOMS: atom_id res chain seq x y z
N CYS A 1 -11.08 -24.97 3.31
CA CYS A 1 -11.18 -24.07 2.15
C CYS A 1 -9.98 -23.14 2.16
N LYS A 2 -9.10 -23.24 1.16
CA LYS A 2 -7.90 -22.39 1.05
C LYS A 2 -8.25 -20.92 1.24
N GLY A 3 -7.55 -20.25 2.14
CA GLY A 3 -7.74 -18.83 2.42
C GLY A 3 -8.77 -18.53 3.51
N SER A 4 -9.29 -19.56 4.20
CA SER A 4 -10.09 -19.33 5.40
C SER A 4 -9.28 -18.61 6.49
N GLN A 5 -9.96 -17.80 7.31
CA GLN A 5 -9.29 -17.05 8.40
C GLN A 5 -8.55 -17.98 9.37
N VAL A 6 -9.08 -19.18 9.62
CA VAL A 6 -8.45 -20.19 10.48
C VAL A 6 -7.14 -20.69 9.89
N GLU A 7 -7.10 -20.99 8.58
CA GLU A 7 -5.86 -21.40 7.91
C GLU A 7 -4.81 -20.29 7.89
N ILE A 8 -5.23 -19.04 7.66
CA ILE A 8 -4.32 -17.88 7.70
C ILE A 8 -3.75 -17.72 9.11
N CYS A 9 -4.60 -17.80 10.15
CA CYS A 9 -4.13 -17.74 11.52
C CYS A 9 -3.14 -18.86 11.85
N ARG A 10 -3.38 -20.09 11.39
CA ARG A 10 -2.42 -21.21 11.57
C ARG A 10 -1.12 -20.98 10.81
N LYS A 11 -1.19 -20.60 9.54
CA LYS A 11 -0.03 -20.39 8.66
C LYS A 11 0.91 -19.32 9.20
N TYR A 12 0.36 -18.23 9.72
CA TYR A 12 1.12 -17.09 10.22
C TYR A 12 1.17 -17.01 11.75
N HIS A 13 0.79 -18.08 12.45
CA HIS A 13 0.84 -18.18 13.92
C HIS A 13 0.11 -17.02 14.64
N ILE A 14 -1.00 -16.56 14.06
CA ILE A 14 -1.86 -15.53 14.66
C ILE A 14 -2.71 -16.20 15.74
N SER A 15 -2.70 -15.61 16.93
CA SER A 15 -3.33 -16.17 18.13
C SER A 15 -4.83 -16.47 18.00
N SER A 16 -5.56 -15.72 17.17
CA SER A 16 -6.97 -15.99 16.90
C SER A 16 -7.49 -15.30 15.63
N THR A 17 -8.60 -15.81 15.11
CA THR A 17 -9.35 -15.17 14.02
C THR A 17 -9.85 -13.78 14.39
N SER A 18 -10.15 -13.54 15.68
CA SER A 18 -10.54 -12.22 16.19
C SER A 18 -9.42 -11.19 16.07
N VAL A 19 -8.17 -11.57 16.37
CA VAL A 19 -6.99 -10.71 16.16
C VAL A 19 -6.81 -10.41 14.67
N PHE A 20 -6.91 -11.43 13.82
CA PHE A 20 -6.80 -11.26 12.37
C PHE A 20 -7.87 -10.32 11.80
N ARG A 21 -9.14 -10.44 12.23
CA ARG A 21 -10.22 -9.52 11.83
C ARG A 21 -9.98 -8.09 12.28
N LYS A 22 -9.47 -7.90 13.50
CA LYS A 22 -9.09 -6.57 14.00
C LYS A 22 -8.01 -5.95 13.12
N TRP A 23 -6.98 -6.72 12.74
CA TRP A 23 -5.94 -6.24 11.81
C TRP A 23 -6.50 -5.82 10.45
N ILE A 24 -7.37 -6.64 9.84
CA ILE A 24 -8.06 -6.29 8.58
C ILE A 24 -8.87 -5.01 8.74
N SER A 25 -9.63 -4.90 9.83
CA SER A 25 -10.45 -3.72 10.12
C SER A 25 -9.58 -2.46 10.30
N CYS A 26 -8.49 -2.54 11.06
CA CYS A 26 -7.55 -1.44 11.22
C CYS A 26 -6.98 -1.00 9.87
N TYR A 27 -6.51 -1.95 9.06
CA TYR A 27 -5.97 -1.66 7.72
C TYR A 27 -7.00 -0.98 6.80
N ASN A 28 -8.24 -1.50 6.76
CA ASN A 28 -9.29 -0.99 5.89
C ASN A 28 -9.94 0.31 6.41
N SER A 29 -9.85 0.58 7.72
CA SER A 29 -10.52 1.74 8.33
C SER A 29 -9.88 3.08 7.99
N GLY A 30 -8.74 3.10 7.29
CA GLY A 30 -7.98 4.33 7.01
C GLY A 30 -7.42 5.01 8.26
N LYS A 31 -7.68 4.48 9.46
CA LYS A 31 -7.05 4.91 10.71
C LYS A 31 -5.64 4.34 10.70
N GLY A 32 -4.70 5.15 10.19
CA GLY A 32 -3.29 4.81 10.20
C GLY A 32 -2.87 4.32 11.59
N PHE A 33 -1.99 3.32 11.62
CA PHE A 33 -1.19 3.06 12.82
C PHE A 33 -0.60 4.41 13.24
N LYS A 34 -1.00 4.91 14.42
CA LYS A 34 -0.44 6.15 14.94
C LYS A 34 1.07 6.00 14.95
N GLU A 35 1.70 6.77 14.09
CA GLU A 35 3.10 7.17 14.14
C GLU A 35 4.08 6.00 14.31
N ARG A 36 4.49 5.43 13.18
CA ARG A 36 5.92 5.35 12.93
C ARG A 36 6.18 5.51 11.45
N THR A 37 7.10 6.42 11.17
CA THR A 37 7.62 6.74 9.85
C THR A 37 6.67 7.60 9.01
N ARG A 38 6.63 8.91 9.34
CA ARG A 38 6.67 9.93 8.27
C ARG A 38 7.69 9.40 7.27
N SER A 39 7.28 9.10 6.04
CA SER A 39 8.23 8.76 4.97
C SER A 39 9.36 9.79 5.04
N GLU A 40 10.61 9.41 4.82
CA GLU A 40 11.76 10.34 4.92
C GLU A 40 11.56 11.65 4.13
N ARG A 41 10.57 11.71 3.25
CA ARG A 41 10.18 12.86 2.42
C ARG A 41 8.87 13.57 2.82
N GLY A 42 8.13 13.12 3.84
CA GLY A 42 6.88 13.77 4.28
C GLY A 42 5.73 13.78 3.27
N ILE A 43 5.83 12.99 2.21
CA ILE A 43 4.83 12.93 1.13
C ILE A 43 3.69 12.01 1.58
N THR A 44 2.49 12.56 1.63
CA THR A 44 1.28 11.85 2.04
C THR A 44 0.61 11.23 0.79
N MET A 45 0.77 9.92 0.60
CA MET A 45 0.31 9.17 -0.59
C MET A 45 -1.19 8.77 -0.57
N ASN A 46 -2.00 9.42 0.26
CA ASN A 46 -3.39 9.01 0.49
C ASN A 46 -4.43 9.75 -0.38
N LYS A 47 -3.98 10.65 -1.26
CA LYS A 47 -4.81 11.38 -2.24
C LYS A 47 -4.31 11.14 -3.67
N GLY A 48 -4.39 9.91 -4.16
CA GLY A 48 -4.06 9.60 -5.55
C GLY A 48 -5.19 10.00 -6.51
N ARG A 49 -4.85 10.60 -7.65
CA ARG A 49 -5.76 10.75 -8.79
C ARG A 49 -6.07 9.35 -9.37
N LYS A 50 -7.26 9.17 -9.95
CA LYS A 50 -7.55 7.96 -10.73
C LYS A 50 -6.72 7.98 -12.03
N THR A 51 -5.97 6.90 -12.26
CA THR A 51 -5.16 6.68 -13.46
C THR A 51 -5.72 5.52 -14.27
N THR A 52 -5.52 5.52 -15.60
CA THR A 52 -5.85 4.36 -16.46
C THR A 52 -4.75 3.31 -16.43
N GLN A 53 -5.00 2.14 -17.02
CA GLN A 53 -4.00 1.07 -17.05
C GLN A 53 -2.80 1.44 -17.94
N GLU A 54 -3.07 2.10 -19.06
CA GLU A 54 -2.06 2.56 -20.02
C GLU A 54 -1.18 3.63 -19.37
N GLU A 55 -1.80 4.57 -18.67
CA GLU A 55 -1.09 5.62 -17.93
C GLU A 55 -0.18 5.00 -16.85
N ARG A 56 -0.66 3.99 -16.13
CA ARG A 56 0.17 3.26 -15.16
C ARG A 56 1.35 2.56 -15.80
N ALA A 57 1.17 1.98 -16.99
CA ALA A 57 2.27 1.35 -17.72
C ALA A 57 3.33 2.38 -18.13
N GLU A 58 2.91 3.56 -18.57
CA GLU A 58 3.81 4.67 -18.91
C GLU A 58 4.58 5.17 -17.68
N ILE A 59 3.89 5.43 -16.57
CA ILE A 59 4.51 5.88 -15.32
C ILE A 59 5.56 4.87 -14.83
N VAL A 60 5.24 3.57 -14.90
CA VAL A 60 6.17 2.50 -14.49
C VAL A 60 7.38 2.45 -15.41
N ALA A 61 7.19 2.55 -16.73
CA ALA A 61 8.30 2.59 -17.68
C ALA A 61 9.22 3.79 -17.41
N PHE A 62 8.64 4.98 -17.23
CA PHE A 62 9.37 6.20 -16.87
C PHE A 62 10.15 6.03 -15.56
N CYS A 63 9.53 5.48 -14.52
CA CYS A 63 10.20 5.23 -13.25
C CYS A 63 11.42 4.31 -13.41
N ILE A 64 11.30 3.25 -14.20
CA ILE A 64 12.39 2.28 -14.40
C ILE A 64 13.57 2.94 -15.13
N GLU A 65 13.29 3.71 -16.17
CA GLU A 65 14.30 4.44 -16.93
C GLU A 65 15.04 5.49 -16.09
N ASN A 66 14.33 6.14 -15.17
CA ASN A 66 14.88 7.16 -14.28
C ASN A 66 15.42 6.58 -12.95
N GLY A 67 15.91 5.34 -12.97
CA GLY A 67 16.59 4.74 -11.81
C GLY A 67 15.69 4.53 -10.59
N LYS A 68 14.38 4.38 -10.80
CA LYS A 68 13.33 4.29 -9.75
C LYS A 68 13.19 5.57 -8.92
N ASP A 69 13.46 6.73 -9.52
CA ASP A 69 13.17 8.01 -8.87
C ASP A 69 11.66 8.31 -8.87
N TYR A 70 11.02 7.89 -7.78
CA TYR A 70 9.60 8.17 -7.55
C TYR A 70 9.30 9.67 -7.40
N GLY A 71 10.24 10.48 -6.90
CA GLY A 71 10.01 11.93 -6.75
C GLY A 71 9.83 12.60 -8.10
N LEU A 72 10.67 12.23 -9.07
CA LEU A 72 10.58 12.71 -10.44
C LEU A 72 9.28 12.26 -11.13
N ALA A 73 8.85 11.01 -10.91
CA ALA A 73 7.59 10.51 -11.45
C ALA A 73 6.36 11.23 -10.84
N MET A 74 6.42 11.55 -9.54
CA MET A 74 5.39 12.36 -8.89
C MET A 74 5.30 13.77 -9.48
N GLU A 75 6.43 14.44 -9.69
CA GLU A 75 6.47 15.77 -10.29
C GLU A 75 5.93 15.77 -11.73
N LYS A 76 6.31 14.76 -12.52
CA LYS A 76 5.91 14.66 -13.93
C LYS A 76 4.44 14.29 -14.13
N TYR A 77 3.92 13.34 -13.35
CA TYR A 77 2.59 12.75 -13.58
C TYR A 77 1.53 13.18 -12.55
N GLY A 78 1.94 13.85 -11.48
CA GLY A 78 1.05 14.27 -10.38
C GLY A 78 0.39 13.08 -9.67
N VAL A 79 1.11 11.96 -9.57
CA VAL A 79 0.66 10.69 -8.96
C VAL A 79 1.26 10.46 -7.58
#